data_AF-A0A484NB38-F1
#
_entry.id   AF-A0A484NB38-F1
#
_cell.length_a   1.000
_cell.length_b   1.000
_cell.length_c   1.000
_cell.angle_alpha   90.00
_cell.angle_beta   90.00
_cell.angle_gamma   90.00
#
_symmetry.space_group_name_H-M   'P 1'
#
loop_
_entity.id
_entity.type
_entity.pdbx_description
1 polymer ?
#
loop_
_entity_poly.entity_id
_entity_poly.type
_entity_poly.pdbx_seq_one_letter_code
_entity_poly.pdbx_strand_id
1 'polypeptide(L)'
;MFMAIAQGFLIAAITVSLRSLWGHVYTKDIDVIRRIASLMPVLALSSFWDGIQSVLSGIARGSGWQKSGSVINFAAYYILGIPLAIVLGFVLHLKSMGLWLGLISALAVQAINFTILTMRTNWEHEAMQAAIRIQKQMIVTEGSRDVVEALEREKA
;
A
#
# COMPACT_ATOMS: atom_id res chain seq x y z
N MET A 1 12.73 -5.18 -5.10
CA MET A 1 12.33 -6.57 -4.78
C MET A 1 13.18 -7.20 -3.67
N PHE A 2 14.52 -7.19 -3.75
CA PHE A 2 15.38 -7.73 -2.67
C PHE A 2 15.06 -7.20 -1.27
N MET A 3 14.87 -5.87 -1.11
CA MET A 3 14.50 -5.27 0.17
C MET A 3 13.13 -5.74 0.68
N ALA A 4 12.15 -5.91 -0.20
CA ALA A 4 10.81 -6.38 0.18
C ALA A 4 10.81 -7.86 0.58
N ILE A 5 11.62 -8.68 -0.08
CA ILE A 5 11.81 -10.09 0.28
C ILE A 5 12.51 -10.18 1.64
N ALA A 6 13.60 -9.43 1.84
CA ALA A 6 14.31 -9.38 3.11
C ALA A 6 13.39 -8.91 4.25
N GLN A 7 12.58 -7.87 4.03
CA GLN A 7 11.60 -7.39 4.98
C GLN A 7 10.55 -8.46 5.31
N GLY A 8 10.02 -9.16 4.29
CA GLY A 8 9.04 -10.23 4.49
C GLY A 8 9.59 -11.37 5.35
N PHE A 9 10.83 -11.80 5.09
CA PHE A 9 11.51 -12.81 5.91
C PHE A 9 11.80 -12.32 7.33
N LEU A 10 12.24 -11.08 7.50
CA LEU A 10 12.54 -10.50 8.81
C LEU A 10 11.27 -10.39 9.68
N ILE A 11 10.18 -9.88 9.12
CA ILE A 11 8.89 -9.77 9.81
C ILE A 11 8.35 -11.15 10.14
N ALA A 12 8.35 -12.08 9.19
CA ALA A 12 7.91 -13.45 9.45
C ALA A 12 8.73 -14.11 10.57
N ALA A 13 10.05 -13.98 10.56
CA ALA A 13 10.93 -14.53 11.59
C ALA A 13 10.64 -13.92 12.97
N ILE A 14 10.48 -12.60 13.07
CA ILE A 14 10.19 -11.91 14.33
C ILE A 14 8.79 -12.28 14.85
N THR A 15 7.77 -12.27 13.99
CA THR A 15 6.38 -12.57 14.38
C THR A 15 6.21 -14.02 14.82
N VAL A 16 6.87 -14.98 14.14
CA VAL A 16 6.84 -16.39 14.54
C VAL A 16 7.65 -16.64 15.80
N SER A 17 8.84 -16.04 15.94
CA SER A 17 9.70 -16.23 17.10
C SER A 17 9.10 -15.64 18.38
N LEU A 18 8.41 -14.51 18.29
CA LEU A 18 7.75 -13.86 19.43
C LEU A 18 6.27 -14.22 19.56
N ARG A 19 5.75 -15.24 18.86
CA ARG A 19 4.31 -15.56 18.80
C ARG A 19 3.63 -15.70 20.16
N SER A 20 4.35 -16.22 21.16
CA SER A 20 3.85 -16.41 22.53
C SER A 20 3.94 -15.15 23.39
N LEU A 21 4.91 -14.28 23.10
CA LEU A 21 5.12 -13.01 23.79
C LEU A 21 4.16 -11.92 23.30
N TRP A 22 3.83 -11.90 22.00
CA TRP A 22 2.93 -10.89 21.42
C TRP A 22 1.57 -10.84 22.14
N GLY A 23 0.94 -11.98 22.40
CA GLY A 23 -0.33 -12.01 23.12
C GLY A 23 -0.22 -11.42 24.54
N HIS A 24 0.89 -11.69 25.25
CA HIS A 24 1.13 -11.21 26.61
C HIS A 24 1.37 -9.69 26.68
N VAL A 25 1.84 -9.07 25.60
CA VAL A 25 2.00 -7.62 25.52
C VAL A 25 0.63 -6.92 25.47
N TYR A 26 -0.36 -7.51 24.80
CA TYR A 26 -1.67 -6.90 24.61
C TYR A 26 -2.70 -7.27 25.68
N THR A 27 -2.58 -8.44 26.31
CA THR A 27 -3.54 -8.90 27.30
C THR A 27 -2.95 -9.93 28.27
N LYS A 28 -3.57 -10.05 29.44
CA LYS A 28 -3.26 -11.12 30.42
C LYS A 28 -4.18 -12.33 30.28
N ASP A 29 -5.18 -12.26 29.40
CA ASP A 29 -6.14 -13.34 29.17
C ASP A 29 -5.55 -14.44 28.27
N ILE A 30 -5.41 -15.64 28.83
CA ILE A 30 -4.79 -16.81 28.20
C ILE A 30 -5.57 -17.28 26.96
N ASP A 31 -6.90 -17.15 26.95
CA ASP A 31 -7.73 -17.58 25.82
C ASP A 31 -7.55 -16.64 24.62
N VAL A 32 -7.39 -15.34 24.89
CA VAL A 32 -7.10 -14.35 23.86
C VAL A 32 -5.67 -14.52 23.32
N ILE A 33 -4.68 -14.83 24.19
CA ILE A 33 -3.30 -15.11 23.78
C ILE A 33 -3.25 -16.30 22.83
N ARG A 34 -3.95 -17.40 23.16
CA ARG A 34 -4.00 -18.60 22.31
C ARG A 34 -4.65 -18.29 20.96
N ARG A 35 -5.65 -17.42 20.94
CA ARG A 35 -6.32 -16.98 19.71
C ARG A 35 -5.41 -16.09 18.85
N ILE A 36 -4.69 -15.14 19.43
CA ILE A 36 -3.68 -14.32 18.72
C ILE A 36 -2.60 -15.22 18.11
N ALA A 37 -2.08 -16.18 18.88
CA ALA A 37 -1.06 -17.12 18.41
C ALA A 37 -1.52 -17.93 17.17
N SER A 38 -2.81 -18.30 17.11
CA SER A 38 -3.38 -18.99 15.94
C SER A 38 -3.51 -18.10 14.69
N LEU A 39 -3.58 -16.77 14.86
CA LEU A 39 -3.69 -15.79 13.77
C LEU A 39 -2.33 -15.33 13.25
N MET A 40 -1.23 -15.61 13.97
CA MET A 40 0.13 -15.20 13.57
C MET A 40 0.55 -15.68 12.17
N PRO A 41 0.23 -16.90 11.70
CA PRO A 41 0.54 -17.31 10.34
C PRO A 41 -0.22 -16.49 9.28
N VAL A 42 -1.48 -16.14 9.54
CA VAL A 42 -2.30 -15.29 8.66
C VAL A 42 -1.72 -13.88 8.60
N LEU A 43 -1.25 -13.37 9.75
CA LEU A 43 -0.57 -12.08 9.82
C LEU A 43 0.76 -12.08 9.05
N ALA A 44 1.57 -13.14 9.15
CA ALA A 44 2.80 -13.26 8.38
C ALA A 44 2.53 -13.27 6.87
N LEU A 45 1.49 -13.98 6.42
CA LEU A 45 1.06 -13.96 5.02
C LEU A 45 0.60 -12.56 4.58
N SER A 46 -0.11 -11.85 5.46
CA SER A 46 -0.57 -10.49 5.19
C SER A 46 0.59 -9.50 5.08
N SER A 47 1.62 -9.63 5.92
CA SER A 47 2.83 -8.80 5.82
C SER A 47 3.60 -9.00 4.51
N PHE A 48 3.60 -10.22 3.96
CA PHE A 48 4.14 -10.47 2.62
C PHE A 48 3.35 -9.70 1.56
N TRP A 49 2.01 -9.71 1.67
CA TRP A 49 1.14 -8.97 0.77
C TRP A 49 1.33 -7.46 0.87
N ASP A 50 1.47 -6.92 2.09
CA ASP A 50 1.75 -5.50 2.33
C ASP A 50 3.06 -5.07 1.66
N GLY A 51 4.06 -5.95 1.61
CA GLY A 51 5.31 -5.72 0.88
C GLY A 51 5.09 -5.52 -0.62
N ILE A 52 4.29 -6.38 -1.26
CA ILE A 52 3.93 -6.26 -2.68
C ILE A 52 3.14 -4.96 -2.90
N GLN A 53 2.15 -4.68 -2.06
CA GLN A 53 1.32 -3.48 -2.16
C GLN A 53 2.14 -2.19 -2.01
N SER A 54 3.14 -2.18 -1.12
CA SER A 54 4.04 -1.03 -0.92
C SER A 54 4.87 -0.75 -2.16
N VAL A 55 5.40 -1.79 -2.83
CA VAL A 55 6.13 -1.66 -4.09
C VAL A 55 5.23 -1.13 -5.20
N LEU A 56 4.04 -1.72 -5.39
CA LEU A 56 3.09 -1.28 -6.43
C LEU A 56 2.62 0.15 -6.19
N SER A 57 2.31 0.51 -4.95
CA SER A 57 1.98 1.89 -4.57
C SER A 57 3.15 2.84 -4.77
N GLY A 58 4.39 2.38 -4.54
CA GLY A 58 5.60 3.10 -4.87
C GLY A 58 5.73 3.41 -6.35
N ILE A 59 5.51 2.42 -7.22
CA ILE A 59 5.52 2.57 -8.68
C ILE A 59 4.44 3.56 -9.11
N ALA A 60 3.20 3.39 -8.64
CA ALA A 60 2.10 4.29 -8.97
C ALA A 60 2.38 5.74 -8.56
N ARG A 61 3.01 5.95 -7.39
CA ARG A 61 3.43 7.30 -6.95
C ARG A 61 4.58 7.84 -7.79
N GLY A 62 5.59 7.02 -8.11
CA GLY A 62 6.75 7.40 -8.92
C GLY A 62 6.38 7.79 -10.36
N SER A 63 5.43 7.09 -10.97
CA SER A 63 4.92 7.42 -12.31
C SER A 63 3.89 8.56 -12.32
N GLY A 64 3.39 8.96 -11.14
CA GLY A 64 2.36 10.00 -10.99
C GLY A 64 0.92 9.51 -11.24
N TRP A 65 0.68 8.19 -11.19
CA TRP A 65 -0.65 7.59 -11.35
C TRP A 65 -1.50 7.62 -10.07
N GLN A 66 -1.25 8.57 -9.16
CA GLN A 66 -1.92 8.63 -7.87
C GLN A 66 -3.44 8.73 -7.99
N LYS A 67 -3.97 9.47 -8.99
CA LYS A 67 -5.42 9.57 -9.23
C LYS A 67 -6.04 8.24 -9.64
N SER A 68 -5.45 7.54 -10.60
CA SER A 68 -5.95 6.22 -11.03
C SER A 68 -5.79 5.19 -9.91
N GLY A 69 -4.67 5.23 -9.20
CA GLY A 69 -4.38 4.35 -8.07
C GLY A 69 -5.34 4.54 -6.89
N SER A 70 -5.76 5.77 -6.58
CA SER A 70 -6.71 6.02 -5.50
C SER A 70 -8.11 5.51 -5.82
N VAL A 71 -8.57 5.63 -7.06
CA VAL A 71 -9.86 5.07 -7.52
C VAL A 71 -9.85 3.55 -7.43
N ILE A 72 -8.78 2.90 -7.91
CA ILE A 72 -8.63 1.44 -7.82
C ILE A 72 -8.60 0.99 -6.36
N ASN A 73 -7.85 1.70 -5.51
CA ASN A 73 -7.79 1.41 -4.07
C ASN A 73 -9.17 1.54 -3.41
N PHE A 74 -9.89 2.62 -3.68
CA PHE A 74 -11.22 2.83 -3.13
C PHE A 74 -12.19 1.72 -3.56
N ALA A 75 -12.22 1.38 -4.85
CA ALA A 75 -13.08 0.32 -5.35
C ALA A 75 -12.74 -1.05 -4.73
N ALA A 76 -11.45 -1.40 -4.67
CA ALA A 76 -11.02 -2.69 -4.13
C ALA A 76 -11.40 -2.86 -2.66
N TYR A 77 -11.16 -1.85 -1.81
CA TYR A 77 -11.42 -1.97 -0.38
C TYR A 77 -12.88 -1.70 -0.01
N TYR A 78 -13.48 -0.64 -0.54
CA TYR A 78 -14.81 -0.20 -0.08
C TYR A 78 -15.94 -0.91 -0.82
N ILE A 79 -15.82 -1.11 -2.13
CA ILE A 79 -16.89 -1.71 -2.93
C ILE A 79 -16.83 -3.24 -2.88
N LEU A 80 -15.63 -3.83 -2.82
CA LEU A 80 -15.48 -5.29 -2.82
C LEU A 80 -15.05 -5.83 -1.44
N GLY A 81 -13.98 -5.30 -0.87
CA GLY A 81 -13.37 -5.80 0.36
C GLY A 81 -14.29 -5.81 1.57
N ILE A 82 -14.92 -4.68 1.88
CA ILE A 82 -15.80 -4.52 3.04
C ILE A 82 -17.03 -5.44 2.92
N PRO A 83 -17.78 -5.46 1.79
CA PRO A 83 -18.88 -6.41 1.64
C PRO A 83 -18.44 -7.87 1.77
N LEU A 84 -17.32 -8.25 1.16
CA LEU A 84 -16.80 -9.62 1.30
C LEU A 84 -16.45 -9.94 2.76
N ALA A 85 -15.80 -9.02 3.46
CA ALA A 85 -15.43 -9.17 4.87
C ALA A 85 -16.67 -9.35 5.76
N ILE A 86 -17.73 -8.59 5.50
CA ILE A 86 -19.01 -8.70 6.23
C ILE A 86 -19.66 -10.06 5.95
N VAL A 87 -19.76 -10.47 4.69
CA VAL A 87 -20.36 -11.75 4.31
C VAL A 87 -19.57 -12.92 4.90
N LEU A 88 -18.25 -12.93 4.74
CA LEU A 88 -17.38 -13.99 5.28
C LEU A 88 -17.39 -14.00 6.81
N GLY A 89 -17.32 -12.84 7.45
CA GLY A 89 -17.28 -12.73 8.91
C GLY A 89 -18.57 -13.10 9.61
N PHE A 90 -19.70 -12.58 9.11
CA PHE A 90 -20.99 -12.64 9.80
C PHE A 90 -21.93 -13.69 9.20
N VAL A 91 -22.02 -13.82 7.87
CA VAL A 91 -22.94 -14.78 7.22
C VAL A 91 -22.37 -16.20 7.25
N LEU A 92 -21.07 -16.34 6.97
CA LEU A 92 -20.37 -17.63 7.00
C LEU A 92 -19.81 -17.98 8.39
N HIS A 93 -20.07 -17.15 9.41
CA HIS A 93 -19.63 -17.34 10.80
C HIS A 93 -18.12 -17.60 10.99
N LEU A 94 -17.27 -17.18 10.04
CA LEU A 94 -15.82 -17.29 10.15
C LEU A 94 -15.22 -16.25 11.12
N LYS A 95 -16.06 -15.39 11.71
CA LYS A 95 -15.71 -14.36 12.71
C LYS A 95 -14.50 -13.54 12.25
N SER A 96 -13.45 -13.46 13.07
CA SER A 96 -12.22 -12.71 12.80
C SER A 96 -11.48 -13.21 11.56
N MET A 97 -11.54 -14.51 11.26
CA MET A 97 -10.86 -15.05 10.08
C MET A 97 -11.57 -14.64 8.78
N GLY A 98 -12.90 -14.52 8.82
CA GLY A 98 -13.69 -14.03 7.69
C GLY A 98 -13.38 -12.56 7.35
N LEU A 99 -13.24 -11.70 8.38
CA LEU A 99 -12.81 -10.31 8.17
C LEU A 99 -11.42 -10.23 7.52
N TRP A 100 -10.47 -11.05 8.00
CA TRP A 100 -9.12 -11.12 7.44
C TRP A 100 -9.11 -11.60 5.98
N LEU A 101 -9.91 -12.60 5.65
CA LEU A 101 -10.03 -13.08 4.26
C LEU A 101 -10.64 -12.01 3.34
N GLY A 102 -11.63 -11.25 3.81
CA GLY A 102 -12.17 -10.11 3.07
C GLY A 102 -11.11 -9.06 2.77
N LEU A 103 -10.26 -8.72 3.75
CA LEU A 103 -9.13 -7.81 3.57
C LEU A 103 -8.13 -8.33 2.54
N ILE A 104 -7.74 -9.60 2.64
CA ILE A 104 -6.81 -10.25 1.70
C ILE A 104 -7.38 -10.27 0.27
N SER A 105 -8.68 -10.45 0.12
CA SER A 105 -9.33 -10.42 -1.20
C SER A 105 -9.28 -9.04 -1.85
N ALA A 106 -9.49 -7.96 -1.08
CA ALA A 106 -9.37 -6.59 -1.57
C ALA A 106 -7.94 -6.28 -2.02
N LEU A 107 -6.99 -6.69 -1.19
CA LEU A 107 -5.56 -6.62 -1.46
C LEU A 107 -5.19 -7.36 -2.76
N ALA A 108 -5.76 -8.54 -2.99
CA ALA A 108 -5.59 -9.32 -4.22
C ALA A 108 -6.11 -8.58 -5.45
N VAL A 109 -7.34 -8.09 -5.40
CA VAL A 109 -7.95 -7.33 -6.50
C VAL A 109 -7.13 -6.08 -6.82
N GLN A 110 -6.70 -5.33 -5.80
CA GLN A 110 -5.89 -4.15 -6.00
C GLN A 110 -4.55 -4.49 -6.68
N ALA A 111 -3.85 -5.52 -6.20
CA ALA A 111 -2.55 -5.92 -6.76
C ALA A 111 -2.69 -6.33 -8.23
N ILE A 112 -3.72 -7.10 -8.58
CA ILE A 112 -4.00 -7.51 -9.96
C ILE A 112 -4.21 -6.29 -10.85
N ASN A 113 -5.03 -5.33 -10.41
CA ASN A 113 -5.30 -4.11 -11.17
C ASN A 113 -4.02 -3.28 -11.39
N PHE A 114 -3.18 -3.10 -10.35
CA PHE A 114 -1.92 -2.40 -10.50
C PHE A 114 -0.95 -3.12 -11.42
N THR A 115 -0.87 -4.45 -11.36
CA THR A 115 -0.05 -5.24 -12.28
C THR A 115 -0.53 -5.08 -13.72
N ILE A 116 -1.85 -5.18 -13.97
CA ILE A 116 -2.42 -4.98 -15.31
C ILE A 116 -2.12 -3.56 -15.81
N LEU A 117 -2.32 -2.53 -14.97
CA LEU A 117 -2.00 -1.15 -15.31
C LEU A 117 -0.53 -1.02 -15.71
N THR A 118 0.37 -1.53 -14.87
CA THR A 118 1.82 -1.52 -15.09
C THR A 118 2.22 -2.25 -16.38
N MET A 119 1.58 -3.37 -16.71
CA MET A 119 1.86 -4.12 -17.95
C MET A 119 1.28 -3.45 -19.20
N ARG A 120 0.16 -2.74 -19.08
CA ARG A 120 -0.52 -2.08 -20.20
C ARG A 120 0.01 -0.68 -20.48
N THR A 121 0.70 -0.06 -19.53
CA THR A 121 1.22 1.28 -19.71
C THR A 121 2.39 1.31 -20.70
N ASN A 122 2.31 2.23 -21.66
CA ASN A 122 3.43 2.57 -22.53
C ASN A 122 4.47 3.38 -21.75
N TRP A 123 5.56 2.73 -21.38
CA TRP A 123 6.65 3.32 -20.60
C TRP A 123 7.38 4.45 -21.33
N GLU A 124 7.44 4.44 -22.67
CA GLU A 124 8.03 5.55 -23.44
C GLU A 124 7.18 6.81 -23.33
N HIS A 125 5.85 6.65 -23.40
CA HIS A 125 4.94 7.78 -23.21
C HIS A 125 5.05 8.34 -21.80
N GLU A 126 5.10 7.49 -20.77
CA GLU A 126 5.25 7.94 -19.38
C GLU A 126 6.60 8.61 -19.11
N ALA A 127 7.68 8.12 -19.70
CA ALA A 127 9.00 8.75 -19.61
C ALA A 127 8.98 10.15 -20.25
N MET A 128 8.33 10.29 -21.41
CA MET A 128 8.15 11.59 -22.05
C MET A 128 7.29 12.55 -21.21
N GLN A 129 6.19 12.05 -20.63
CA GLN A 129 5.36 12.84 -19.71
C GLN A 129 6.14 13.27 -18.46
N ALA A 130 7.03 12.42 -17.94
CA ALA A 130 7.89 12.78 -16.81
C ALA A 130 8.89 13.88 -17.19
N ALA A 131 9.51 13.81 -18.38
CA ALA A 131 10.40 14.85 -18.88
C ALA A 131 9.68 16.19 -19.07
N ILE A 132 8.48 16.19 -19.66
CA ILE A 132 7.64 17.38 -19.82
C ILE A 132 7.28 17.99 -18.45
N ARG A 133 6.93 17.15 -17.46
CA ARG A 133 6.62 17.60 -16.10
C ARG A 133 7.81 18.34 -15.48
N ILE A 134 9.02 17.81 -15.59
CA ILE A 134 10.23 18.45 -15.07
C ILE A 134 10.51 19.76 -15.81
N GLN A 135 10.40 19.79 -17.14
CA GLN A 135 10.64 21.00 -17.93
C GLN A 135 9.66 22.13 -17.57
N LYS A 136 8.36 21.81 -17.43
CA LYS A 136 7.36 22.78 -16.99
C LYS A 136 7.68 23.33 -15.60
N GLN A 137 8.15 22.47 -14.70
CA GLN A 137 8.51 22.84 -13.34
C GLN A 137 9.76 23.73 -13.28
N MET A 138 10.74 23.51 -14.17
CA MET A 138 11.89 24.40 -14.33
C MET A 138 11.48 25.79 -14.82
N ILE A 139 10.64 25.88 -15.86
CA ILE A 139 10.15 27.17 -16.39
C ILE A 139 9.40 27.96 -15.32
N VAL A 140 8.53 27.31 -14.54
CA VAL A 140 7.80 27.97 -13.45
C VAL A 140 8.75 28.46 -12.37
N THR A 141 9.78 27.67 -12.03
CA THR A 141 10.75 28.02 -10.99
C THR A 141 11.62 29.19 -11.44
N GLU A 142 12.09 29.19 -12.68
CA GLU A 142 12.89 30.25 -13.28
C GLU A 142 12.11 31.56 -13.39
N GLY A 143 10.89 31.52 -13.93
CA GLY A 143 10.01 32.69 -13.99
C GLY A 143 9.63 33.23 -12.60
N SER A 144 9.46 32.36 -11.60
CA SER A 144 9.26 32.80 -10.22
C SER A 144 10.50 33.50 -9.66
N ARG A 145 11.70 33.06 -10.04
CA ARG A 145 12.96 33.66 -9.62
C ARG A 145 13.15 35.05 -10.25
N ASP A 146 12.87 35.18 -11.54
CA ASP A 146 12.96 36.46 -12.26
C ASP A 146 12.01 37.51 -11.68
N VAL A 147 10.80 37.11 -11.29
CA VAL A 147 9.83 38.00 -10.62
C VAL A 147 10.35 38.45 -9.26
N VAL A 148 10.95 37.56 -8.48
CA VAL A 148 11.53 37.91 -7.17
C VAL A 148 12.70 38.87 -7.35
N GLU A 149 13.62 38.61 -8.29
CA GLU A 149 14.76 39.49 -8.59
C GLU A 149 14.30 40.88 -9.08
N ALA A 150 13.23 40.96 -9.87
CA ALA A 150 12.65 42.23 -10.31
C ALA A 150 12.07 43.04 -9.13
N LEU A 151 11.37 42.39 -8.21
CA LEU A 151 10.83 43.03 -7.00
C LEU A 151 11.91 43.51 -6.04
N GLU A 152 13.05 42.81 -5.96
CA GLU A 152 14.20 43.25 -5.16
C GLU A 152 14.88 44.49 -5.77
N ARG A 153 14.98 44.55 -7.11
CA ARG A 153 15.54 45.72 -7.81
C ARG A 153 14.65 46.97 -7.70
N GLU A 154 13.34 46.81 -7.65
CA GLU A 154 12.40 47.94 -7.47
C GLU A 154 12.43 48.51 -6.05
N LYS A 155 12.88 47.72 -5.06
CA LYS A 155 12.98 48.11 -3.65
C LYS A 155 14.34 48.68 -3.25
N ALA A 156 15.35 48.60 -4.12
CA ALA A 156 16.71 49.10 -3.91
C ALA A 156 16.88 50.51 -4.49
#